data_AF-A0A239S6H5-F1
#
_entry.id   AF-A0A239S6H5-F1
#
_cell.length_a   1.000
_cell.length_b   1.000
_cell.length_c   1.000
_cell.angle_alpha   90.00
_cell.angle_beta   90.00
_cell.angle_gamma   90.00
#
_symmetry.space_group_name_H-M   'P 1'
#
loop_
_entity.id
_entity.type
_entity.pdbx_description
1 polymer ?
#
loop_
_entity_poly.entity_id
_entity_poly.type
_entity_poly.pdbx_seq_one_letter_code
_entity_poly.pdbx_strand_id
1 'polypeptide(L)'
;MDSISNVNVTAPAISTVVPEADRGDDTVQLSRDLNAAVQAPTDSSLPMSKSTFVSSSTTIETRSAGRVDREAKIENAKQEMWQVIRECVAAERTMIMPYSLIELDEAGRKQVTKMTVEWALTPVNSDTGKWFDCLTKNEMIREYLKDTVSEEMEKEVRKIPELINVLGGIYYYDMLRGNSNRSATTGSVPNFTPEKTIPPDPTKSGELPADATSRTNVALHSATGVGNEVREESAKQEMWIMVRDGVKHHHDMIMPASFMLLDEDGRKRVAKLTVQWVFTPVDANTEKWFNRFTGNKTIQPYLKSTVTKSTRAEADKIRYLKDVVERIHQYGMLIWNS
;
A
#
# COMPACT_ATOMS: atom_id res chain seq x y z
N MET A 1 -17.96 -17.64 57.52
CA MET A 1 -17.13 -17.96 58.69
C MET A 1 -16.45 -19.29 58.42
N ASP A 2 -15.19 -19.18 58.04
CA ASP A 2 -14.06 -20.07 58.24
C ASP A 2 -14.16 -21.56 57.89
N SER A 3 -13.44 -21.97 56.84
CA SER A 3 -12.22 -22.78 57.02
C SER A 3 -11.45 -22.91 55.71
N ILE A 4 -10.27 -22.30 55.69
CA ILE A 4 -9.22 -22.39 54.68
C ILE A 4 -8.43 -23.67 54.99
N SER A 5 -8.17 -24.51 53.98
CA SER A 5 -7.14 -25.55 54.07
C SER A 5 -6.10 -25.35 52.98
N ASN A 6 -4.89 -25.01 53.44
CA ASN A 6 -3.66 -24.95 52.69
C ASN A 6 -3.15 -26.38 52.42
N VAL A 7 -2.76 -26.67 51.19
CA VAL A 7 -1.81 -27.76 50.91
C VAL A 7 -0.65 -27.20 50.08
N ASN A 8 0.53 -27.34 50.66
CA ASN A 8 1.82 -26.88 50.22
C ASN A 8 2.64 -28.12 49.83
N VAL A 9 3.04 -28.33 48.57
CA VAL A 9 4.00 -29.39 48.15
C VAL A 9 4.66 -28.94 46.83
N THR A 10 5.84 -28.33 46.88
CA THR A 10 7.18 -28.92 46.63
C THR A 10 7.65 -28.78 45.18
N ALA A 11 8.58 -27.85 44.98
CA ALA A 11 9.48 -27.80 43.84
C ALA A 11 10.68 -28.74 44.07
N PRO A 12 11.26 -29.31 43.00
CA PRO A 12 12.67 -29.70 43.01
C PRO A 12 13.50 -28.74 42.15
N ALA A 13 14.64 -28.35 42.71
CA ALA A 13 15.76 -27.70 42.04
C ALA A 13 16.82 -28.74 41.64
N ILE A 14 17.85 -28.25 40.93
CA ILE A 14 19.17 -28.88 40.62
C ILE A 14 19.05 -29.87 39.42
N SER A 15 19.87 -29.84 38.36
CA SER A 15 21.31 -29.64 38.28
C SER A 15 21.81 -29.24 36.88
N THR A 16 22.83 -28.41 36.91
CA THR A 16 23.88 -28.07 35.94
C THR A 16 24.37 -29.23 35.07
N VAL A 17 24.48 -29.02 33.75
CA VAL A 17 25.62 -29.47 32.91
C VAL A 17 25.80 -28.47 31.75
N VAL A 18 26.95 -27.80 31.76
CA VAL A 18 27.55 -27.09 30.63
C VAL A 18 28.42 -28.09 29.87
N PRO A 19 28.46 -28.00 28.52
CA PRO A 19 29.74 -28.16 27.84
C PRO A 19 30.09 -26.92 27.02
N GLU A 20 31.31 -26.47 27.29
CA GLU A 20 32.13 -25.51 26.59
C GLU A 20 32.78 -26.19 25.35
N ALA A 21 33.29 -25.37 24.42
CA ALA A 21 33.83 -25.68 23.08
C ALA A 21 32.76 -25.70 21.97
N ASP A 22 32.85 -24.91 20.90
CA ASP A 22 34.05 -24.67 20.10
C ASP A 22 34.00 -23.29 19.43
N ARG A 23 35.10 -22.55 19.49
CA ARG A 23 35.32 -21.27 18.80
C ARG A 23 35.94 -21.60 17.44
N GLY A 24 35.10 -21.68 16.40
CA GLY A 24 35.51 -21.75 15.00
C GLY A 24 35.40 -20.39 14.33
N ASP A 25 36.54 -19.87 13.91
CA ASP A 25 36.79 -18.59 13.26
C ASP A 25 36.51 -18.69 11.74
N ASP A 26 35.27 -18.44 11.31
CA ASP A 26 34.83 -18.54 9.91
C ASP A 26 34.74 -17.17 9.21
N THR A 27 35.71 -16.27 9.46
CA THR A 27 35.72 -14.92 8.86
C THR A 27 36.79 -14.66 7.80
N VAL A 28 37.51 -15.67 7.30
CA VAL A 28 38.55 -15.46 6.28
C VAL A 28 38.57 -16.56 5.20
N GLN A 29 37.50 -16.69 4.40
CA GLN A 29 37.59 -17.51 3.18
C GLN A 29 36.62 -17.18 2.03
N LEU A 30 36.25 -15.89 1.86
CA LEU A 30 35.41 -15.43 0.73
C LEU A 30 36.07 -14.37 -0.17
N SER A 31 37.40 -14.20 -0.12
CA SER A 31 38.12 -13.19 -0.92
C SER A 31 39.23 -13.75 -1.82
N ARG A 32 39.08 -14.96 -2.38
CA ARG A 32 40.10 -15.51 -3.30
C ARG A 32 39.64 -16.02 -4.68
N ASP A 33 38.35 -16.06 -4.99
CA ASP A 33 37.89 -16.62 -6.28
C ASP A 33 37.37 -15.58 -7.29
N LEU A 34 37.90 -14.36 -7.27
CA LEU A 34 37.54 -13.30 -8.24
C LEU A 34 38.72 -12.75 -9.06
N ASN A 35 39.82 -13.51 -9.17
CA ASN A 35 41.01 -13.06 -9.90
C ASN A 35 41.66 -14.15 -10.77
N ALA A 36 40.84 -14.92 -11.49
CA ALA A 36 41.31 -15.93 -12.45
C ALA A 36 40.56 -15.84 -13.79
N ALA A 37 40.50 -14.65 -14.38
CA ALA A 37 40.07 -14.46 -15.77
C ALA A 37 40.81 -13.29 -16.43
N VAL A 38 42.15 -13.25 -16.28
CA VAL A 38 43.00 -12.35 -17.08
C VAL A 38 44.28 -13.11 -17.41
N GLN A 39 44.62 -13.14 -18.72
CA GLN A 39 45.78 -13.73 -19.40
C GLN A 39 45.63 -15.24 -19.73
N ALA A 40 45.81 -15.73 -20.96
CA ALA A 40 46.66 -15.33 -22.10
C ALA A 40 46.12 -15.97 -23.42
N PRO A 41 46.88 -16.08 -24.53
CA PRO A 41 47.52 -15.05 -25.36
C PRO A 41 47.09 -15.09 -26.85
N THR A 42 47.58 -14.08 -27.57
CA THR A 42 47.74 -13.90 -29.03
C THR A 42 48.00 -15.17 -29.84
N ASP A 43 47.23 -15.39 -30.90
CA ASP A 43 47.71 -15.37 -32.30
C ASP A 43 46.63 -15.90 -33.26
N SER A 44 46.41 -15.15 -34.34
CA SER A 44 46.34 -15.62 -35.74
C SER A 44 45.31 -14.87 -36.59
N SER A 45 45.86 -14.05 -37.48
CA SER A 45 45.58 -14.00 -38.92
C SER A 45 44.16 -13.74 -39.45
N LEU A 46 44.06 -12.60 -40.13
CA LEU A 46 43.03 -12.13 -41.06
C LEU A 46 42.60 -13.21 -42.09
N PRO A 47 41.41 -13.05 -42.71
CA PRO A 47 41.37 -12.28 -43.95
C PRO A 47 40.25 -11.24 -44.01
N MET A 48 40.56 -10.13 -44.70
CA MET A 48 39.64 -9.06 -45.04
C MET A 48 38.40 -9.58 -45.78
N SER A 49 37.22 -9.16 -45.34
CA SER A 49 36.03 -9.11 -46.17
C SER A 49 35.42 -7.71 -46.07
N LYS A 50 35.43 -7.06 -47.23
CA LYS A 50 34.92 -5.74 -47.54
C LYS A 50 33.40 -5.76 -47.34
N SER A 51 32.90 -5.21 -46.23
CA SER A 51 31.46 -5.04 -46.01
C SER A 51 31.09 -3.57 -46.15
N THR A 52 30.25 -3.31 -47.14
CA THR A 52 29.69 -2.02 -47.50
C THR A 52 28.94 -1.41 -46.33
N PHE A 53 29.40 -0.24 -45.88
CA PHE A 53 28.68 0.62 -44.95
C PHE A 53 27.34 1.05 -45.59
N VAL A 54 26.23 0.50 -45.09
CA VAL A 54 24.92 1.13 -45.21
C VAL A 54 24.50 1.53 -43.80
N SER A 55 24.59 2.83 -43.56
CA SER A 55 24.23 3.50 -42.33
C SER A 55 22.70 3.42 -42.14
N SER A 56 22.22 2.48 -41.35
CA SER A 56 20.87 2.50 -40.81
C SER A 56 20.92 3.07 -39.39
N SER A 57 20.79 4.39 -39.30
CA SER A 57 20.62 5.10 -38.03
C SER A 57 19.40 4.53 -37.30
N THR A 58 19.65 3.78 -36.24
CA THR A 58 18.62 3.17 -35.40
C THR A 58 18.18 4.22 -34.39
N THR A 59 17.08 4.92 -34.69
CA THR A 59 16.39 5.83 -33.76
C THR A 59 15.50 5.00 -32.83
N ILE A 60 16.09 4.20 -31.94
CA ILE A 60 15.36 3.45 -30.91
C ILE A 60 16.21 3.47 -29.64
N GLU A 61 16.11 4.52 -28.82
CA GLU A 61 16.53 4.40 -27.40
C GLU A 61 16.01 5.50 -26.45
N THR A 62 15.42 6.60 -26.93
CA THR A 62 14.92 7.67 -26.04
C THR A 62 13.50 7.49 -25.51
N ARG A 63 12.69 6.55 -26.05
CA ARG A 63 11.31 6.32 -25.57
C ARG A 63 11.22 5.44 -24.32
N SER A 64 12.24 4.61 -24.05
CA SER A 64 12.19 3.65 -22.94
C SER A 64 12.46 4.32 -21.59
N ALA A 65 13.46 5.21 -21.51
CA ALA A 65 13.86 5.87 -20.26
C ALA A 65 12.77 6.84 -19.72
N GLY A 66 12.10 7.60 -20.59
CA GLY A 66 11.05 8.54 -20.16
C GLY A 66 9.75 7.87 -19.69
N ARG A 67 9.48 6.64 -20.12
CA ARG A 67 8.29 5.88 -19.70
C ARG A 67 8.43 5.33 -18.28
N VAL A 68 9.62 4.80 -17.96
CA VAL A 68 9.93 4.27 -16.62
C VAL A 68 9.85 5.37 -15.56
N ASP A 69 10.32 6.58 -15.85
CA ASP A 69 10.21 7.74 -14.96
C ASP A 69 8.74 8.16 -14.73
N ARG A 70 7.91 8.15 -15.78
CA ARG A 70 6.49 8.52 -15.66
C ARG A 70 5.71 7.53 -14.80
N GLU A 71 5.90 6.23 -15.02
CA GLU A 71 5.20 5.19 -14.27
C GLU A 71 5.58 5.25 -12.78
N ALA A 72 6.86 5.49 -12.47
CA ALA A 72 7.32 5.69 -11.10
C ALA A 72 6.70 6.94 -10.44
N LYS A 73 6.59 8.06 -11.16
CA LYS A 73 5.93 9.27 -10.66
C LYS A 73 4.43 9.08 -10.40
N ILE A 74 3.73 8.39 -11.31
CA ILE A 74 2.31 8.05 -11.14
C ILE A 74 2.13 7.14 -9.93
N GLU A 75 2.98 6.14 -9.77
CA GLU A 75 2.93 5.25 -8.63
C GLU A 75 3.19 6.01 -7.32
N ASN A 76 4.24 6.83 -7.25
CA ASN A 76 4.54 7.65 -6.07
C ASN A 76 3.36 8.58 -5.70
N ALA A 77 2.81 9.31 -6.68
CA ALA A 77 1.68 10.19 -6.45
C ALA A 77 0.42 9.45 -5.99
N LYS A 78 0.17 8.25 -6.54
CA LYS A 78 -0.91 7.37 -6.09
C LYS A 78 -0.73 6.97 -4.62
N GLN A 79 0.48 6.58 -4.24
CA GLN A 79 0.80 6.17 -2.86
C GLN A 79 0.60 7.32 -1.87
N GLU A 80 1.15 8.50 -2.18
CA GLU A 80 0.96 9.70 -1.36
C GLU A 80 -0.52 10.06 -1.23
N MET A 81 -1.27 10.01 -2.33
CA MET A 81 -2.71 10.30 -2.33
C MET A 81 -3.49 9.39 -1.39
N TRP A 82 -3.21 8.08 -1.42
CA TRP A 82 -3.86 7.12 -0.54
C TRP A 82 -3.48 7.34 0.93
N GLN A 83 -2.23 7.71 1.21
CA GLN A 83 -1.79 8.01 2.56
C GLN A 83 -2.46 9.26 3.12
N VAL A 84 -2.54 10.34 2.34
CA VAL A 84 -3.23 11.57 2.75
C VAL A 84 -4.71 11.28 3.04
N ILE A 85 -5.39 10.44 2.24
CA ILE A 85 -6.79 10.08 2.51
C ILE A 85 -6.91 9.30 3.82
N ARG A 86 -5.98 8.38 4.11
CA ARG A 86 -5.95 7.67 5.40
C ARG A 86 -5.82 8.62 6.58
N GLU A 87 -4.89 9.56 6.50
CA GLU A 87 -4.66 10.56 7.55
C GLU A 87 -5.85 11.51 7.69
N CYS A 88 -6.45 11.94 6.58
CA CYS A 88 -7.65 12.76 6.51
C CYS A 88 -8.83 12.09 7.22
N VAL A 89 -9.08 10.81 6.97
CA VAL A 89 -10.16 10.06 7.66
C VAL A 89 -9.83 9.80 9.12
N ALA A 90 -8.57 9.48 9.46
CA ALA A 90 -8.16 9.23 10.84
C ALA A 90 -8.19 10.49 11.72
N ALA A 91 -7.85 11.65 11.15
CA ALA A 91 -7.79 12.93 11.85
C ALA A 91 -9.06 13.79 11.68
N GLU A 92 -10.04 13.34 10.90
CA GLU A 92 -11.25 14.08 10.50
C GLU A 92 -10.93 15.46 9.90
N ARG A 93 -9.87 15.54 9.08
CA ARG A 93 -9.39 16.78 8.46
C ARG A 93 -9.67 16.81 6.97
N THR A 94 -9.61 18.01 6.39
CA THR A 94 -9.64 18.15 4.93
C THR A 94 -8.33 17.61 4.33
N MET A 95 -8.45 16.81 3.28
CA MET A 95 -7.32 16.30 2.50
C MET A 95 -6.47 17.45 1.96
N ILE A 96 -5.17 17.44 2.21
CA ILE A 96 -4.21 18.36 1.59
C ILE A 96 -3.63 17.68 0.35
N MET A 97 -3.72 18.33 -0.80
CA MET A 97 -3.23 17.75 -2.06
C MET A 97 -1.71 17.46 -1.99
N PRO A 98 -1.26 16.21 -2.20
CA PRO A 98 0.16 15.93 -2.26
C PRO A 98 0.83 16.61 -3.47
N TYR A 99 2.02 17.17 -3.26
CA TYR A 99 2.80 17.84 -4.31
C TYR A 99 3.08 16.92 -5.50
N SER A 100 3.33 15.64 -5.25
CA SER A 100 3.54 14.63 -6.29
C SER A 100 2.39 14.52 -7.29
N LEU A 101 1.13 14.73 -6.86
CA LEU A 101 -0.01 14.77 -7.78
C LEU A 101 -0.02 16.06 -8.60
N ILE A 102 0.32 17.19 -7.98
CA ILE A 102 0.36 18.51 -8.63
C ILE A 102 1.42 18.52 -9.74
N GLU A 103 2.55 17.85 -9.53
CA GLU A 103 3.65 17.75 -10.51
C GLU A 103 3.33 16.86 -11.72
N LEU A 104 2.32 15.98 -11.64
CA LEU A 104 1.94 15.15 -12.77
C LEU A 104 1.31 15.98 -13.89
N ASP A 105 1.43 15.49 -15.12
CA ASP A 105 0.63 15.99 -16.22
C ASP A 105 -0.87 15.66 -16.06
N GLU A 106 -1.70 16.29 -16.86
CA GLU A 106 -3.16 16.13 -16.84
C GLU A 106 -3.61 14.66 -16.91
N ALA A 107 -2.95 13.87 -17.76
CA ALA A 107 -3.25 12.46 -17.92
C ALA A 107 -2.82 11.64 -16.69
N GLY A 108 -1.66 11.96 -16.09
CA GLY A 108 -1.19 11.35 -14.86
C GLY A 108 -2.12 11.65 -13.68
N ARG A 109 -2.59 12.90 -13.54
CA ARG A 109 -3.56 13.29 -12.50
C ARG A 109 -4.87 12.51 -12.64
N LYS A 110 -5.43 12.43 -13.85
CA LYS A 110 -6.62 11.61 -14.14
C LYS A 110 -6.42 10.15 -13.78
N GLN A 111 -5.26 9.59 -14.14
CA GLN A 111 -4.94 8.19 -13.85
C GLN A 111 -4.86 7.93 -12.34
N VAL A 112 -4.14 8.76 -11.59
CA VAL A 112 -4.02 8.63 -10.13
C VAL A 112 -5.37 8.82 -9.45
N THR A 113 -6.16 9.83 -9.84
CA THR A 113 -7.50 10.05 -9.29
C THR A 113 -8.40 8.85 -9.51
N LYS A 114 -8.41 8.29 -10.72
CA LYS A 114 -9.19 7.08 -11.04
C LYS A 114 -8.78 5.90 -10.17
N MET A 115 -7.48 5.63 -10.02
CA MET A 115 -6.99 4.55 -9.16
C MET A 115 -7.33 4.80 -7.68
N THR A 116 -7.37 6.06 -7.25
CA THR A 116 -7.74 6.47 -5.90
C THR A 116 -9.22 6.29 -5.62
N VAL A 117 -10.09 6.64 -6.56
CA VAL A 117 -11.53 6.36 -6.48
C VAL A 117 -11.78 4.85 -6.41
N GLU A 118 -11.14 4.07 -7.27
CA GLU A 118 -11.27 2.61 -7.27
C GLU A 118 -10.82 2.00 -5.93
N TRP A 119 -9.72 2.49 -5.37
CA TRP A 119 -9.22 2.08 -4.06
C TRP A 119 -10.18 2.46 -2.92
N ALA A 120 -10.70 3.69 -2.91
CA ALA A 120 -11.58 4.20 -1.86
C ALA A 120 -12.94 3.48 -1.82
N LEU A 121 -13.39 2.98 -2.97
CA LEU A 121 -14.64 2.23 -3.10
C LEU A 121 -14.45 0.71 -2.97
N THR A 122 -13.22 0.20 -2.81
CA THR A 122 -12.97 -1.26 -2.78
C THR A 122 -12.26 -1.73 -1.49
N PRO A 123 -12.91 -2.57 -0.65
CA PRO A 123 -14.27 -3.08 -0.80
C PRO A 123 -15.36 -2.05 -0.46
N VAL A 124 -16.56 -2.23 -1.01
CA VAL A 124 -17.74 -1.43 -0.65
C VAL A 124 -18.25 -1.91 0.70
N ASN A 125 -18.17 -1.05 1.72
CA ASN A 125 -18.60 -1.32 3.11
C ASN A 125 -19.09 -0.04 3.80
N SER A 126 -19.42 -0.12 5.10
CA SER A 126 -19.93 1.04 5.86
C SER A 126 -18.95 2.21 5.99
N ASP A 127 -17.64 1.97 5.85
CA ASP A 127 -16.62 3.03 5.91
C ASP A 127 -16.36 3.69 4.55
N THR A 128 -16.88 3.13 3.43
CA THR A 128 -16.77 3.70 2.09
C THR A 128 -17.20 5.16 2.03
N GLY A 129 -18.22 5.54 2.81
CA GLY A 129 -18.65 6.94 2.93
C GLY A 129 -17.55 7.88 3.40
N LYS A 130 -16.77 7.49 4.42
CA LYS A 130 -15.71 8.33 4.98
C LYS A 130 -14.57 8.54 3.97
N TRP A 131 -14.16 7.47 3.30
CA TRP A 131 -13.11 7.54 2.26
C TRP A 131 -13.54 8.43 1.10
N PHE A 132 -14.78 8.28 0.65
CA PHE A 132 -15.35 9.06 -0.45
C PHE A 132 -15.53 10.54 -0.10
N ASP A 133 -16.02 10.84 1.11
CA ASP A 133 -16.19 12.22 1.58
C ASP A 133 -14.85 12.95 1.69
N CYS A 134 -13.82 12.28 2.23
CA CYS A 134 -12.48 12.84 2.30
C CYS A 134 -11.96 13.25 0.90
N LEU A 135 -12.19 12.39 -0.10
CA LEU A 135 -11.78 12.63 -1.48
C LEU A 135 -12.54 13.81 -2.10
N THR A 136 -13.88 13.78 -2.04
CA THR A 136 -14.74 14.71 -2.79
C THR A 136 -14.87 16.11 -2.17
N LYS A 137 -14.54 16.25 -0.89
CA LYS A 137 -14.47 17.55 -0.22
C LYS A 137 -13.30 18.41 -0.71
N ASN A 138 -12.26 17.81 -1.27
CA ASN A 138 -11.15 18.56 -1.85
C ASN A 138 -11.54 19.12 -3.23
N GLU A 139 -11.53 20.44 -3.38
CA GLU A 139 -11.95 21.09 -4.62
C GLU A 139 -11.02 20.81 -5.80
N MET A 140 -9.72 20.63 -5.56
CA MET A 140 -8.71 20.42 -6.60
C MET A 140 -8.88 19.08 -7.32
N ILE A 141 -9.49 18.08 -6.67
CA ILE A 141 -9.67 16.77 -7.29
C ILE A 141 -10.95 16.67 -8.13
N ARG A 142 -11.92 17.57 -7.92
CA ARG A 142 -13.27 17.46 -8.49
C ARG A 142 -13.26 17.37 -10.02
N GLU A 143 -12.38 18.11 -10.68
CA GLU A 143 -12.25 18.09 -12.14
C GLU A 143 -11.76 16.73 -12.69
N TYR A 144 -11.14 15.91 -11.86
CA TYR A 144 -10.60 14.60 -12.22
C TYR A 144 -11.51 13.43 -11.82
N LEU A 145 -12.63 13.68 -11.15
CA LEU A 145 -13.56 12.63 -10.68
C LEU A 145 -14.45 12.08 -11.79
N LYS A 146 -14.59 12.79 -12.91
CA LYS A 146 -15.44 12.39 -14.02
C LYS A 146 -15.03 11.03 -14.61
N ASP A 147 -16.00 10.17 -14.93
CA ASP A 147 -15.80 8.85 -15.56
C ASP A 147 -14.88 7.87 -14.78
N THR A 148 -14.71 8.08 -13.46
CA THR A 148 -13.82 7.26 -12.62
C THR A 148 -14.47 5.99 -12.06
N VAL A 149 -15.80 5.96 -11.94
CA VAL A 149 -16.59 4.86 -11.35
C VAL A 149 -17.24 4.03 -12.45
N SER A 150 -17.16 2.70 -12.35
CA SER A 150 -17.85 1.79 -13.28
C SER A 150 -19.30 1.53 -12.86
N GLU A 151 -20.14 1.07 -13.80
CA GLU A 151 -21.52 0.69 -13.48
C GLU A 151 -21.60 -0.45 -12.46
N GLU A 152 -20.65 -1.39 -12.47
CA GLU A 152 -20.58 -2.47 -11.50
C GLU A 152 -20.34 -1.94 -10.09
N MET A 153 -19.40 -1.00 -9.95
CA MET A 153 -19.10 -0.38 -8.66
C MET A 153 -20.30 0.41 -8.13
N GLU A 154 -21.01 1.14 -8.99
CA GLU A 154 -22.25 1.84 -8.60
C GLU A 154 -23.33 0.86 -8.12
N LYS A 155 -23.50 -0.27 -8.81
CA LYS A 155 -24.43 -1.33 -8.37
C LYS A 155 -24.04 -1.89 -7.01
N GLU A 156 -22.76 -2.07 -6.72
CA GLU A 156 -22.29 -2.51 -5.41
C GLU A 156 -22.58 -1.47 -4.32
N VAL A 157 -22.30 -0.18 -4.56
CA VAL A 157 -22.60 0.92 -3.63
C VAL A 157 -24.11 1.00 -3.36
N ARG A 158 -24.95 0.84 -4.38
CA ARG A 158 -26.42 0.87 -4.27
C ARG A 158 -26.98 -0.23 -3.36
N LYS A 159 -26.29 -1.36 -3.19
CA LYS A 159 -26.75 -2.46 -2.32
C LYS A 159 -26.69 -2.11 -0.83
N ILE A 160 -25.93 -1.09 -0.45
CA ILE A 160 -25.73 -0.68 0.95
C ILE A 160 -26.48 0.64 1.19
N PRO A 161 -27.64 0.62 1.89
CA PRO A 161 -28.46 1.81 2.11
C PRO A 161 -27.73 2.97 2.81
N GLU A 162 -26.77 2.67 3.68
CA GLU A 162 -25.95 3.64 4.40
C GLU A 162 -25.06 4.48 3.48
N LEU A 163 -24.81 4.00 2.25
CA LEU A 163 -23.98 4.69 1.24
C LEU A 163 -24.79 5.58 0.28
N ILE A 164 -26.01 5.99 0.66
CA ILE A 164 -26.84 6.87 -0.17
C ILE A 164 -26.15 8.20 -0.52
N ASN A 165 -25.33 8.74 0.39
CA ASN A 165 -24.55 9.97 0.16
C ASN A 165 -23.43 9.74 -0.86
N VAL A 166 -22.78 8.57 -0.84
CA VAL A 166 -21.77 8.18 -1.84
C VAL A 166 -22.42 8.08 -3.21
N LEU A 167 -23.58 7.44 -3.29
CA LEU A 167 -24.35 7.33 -4.53
C LEU A 167 -24.75 8.72 -5.07
N GLY A 168 -25.22 9.61 -4.20
CA GLY A 168 -25.51 11.00 -4.55
C GLY A 168 -24.28 11.74 -5.10
N GLY A 169 -23.11 11.56 -4.47
CA GLY A 169 -21.85 12.12 -4.93
C GLY A 169 -21.39 11.57 -6.29
N ILE A 170 -21.53 10.25 -6.51
CA ILE A 170 -21.21 9.61 -7.80
C ILE A 170 -21.99 10.27 -8.94
N TYR A 171 -23.29 10.56 -8.74
CA TYR A 171 -24.09 11.28 -9.73
C TYR A 171 -23.76 12.76 -9.82
N TYR A 172 -23.56 13.43 -8.68
CA TYR A 172 -23.29 14.86 -8.62
C TYR A 172 -21.99 15.24 -9.35
N TYR A 173 -20.94 14.42 -9.21
CA TYR A 173 -19.64 14.64 -9.84
C TYR A 173 -19.49 13.94 -11.21
N ASP A 174 -20.59 13.44 -11.80
CA ASP A 174 -20.60 12.72 -13.09
C ASP A 174 -19.54 11.61 -13.17
N MET A 175 -19.38 10.85 -12.08
CA MET A 175 -18.29 9.88 -11.94
C MET A 175 -18.54 8.60 -12.73
N LEU A 176 -19.77 8.36 -13.20
CA LEU A 176 -20.13 7.14 -13.94
C LEU A 176 -19.54 7.12 -15.34
N ARG A 177 -18.70 6.12 -15.60
CA ARG A 177 -18.09 5.95 -16.92
C ARG A 177 -19.13 5.74 -18.01
N GLY A 178 -19.07 6.55 -19.06
CA GLY A 178 -19.88 6.36 -20.27
C GLY A 178 -21.21 7.09 -20.27
N ASN A 179 -21.45 7.96 -19.28
CA ASN A 179 -22.66 8.77 -19.20
C ASN A 179 -22.68 9.93 -20.22
N SER A 180 -21.57 10.17 -20.92
CA SER A 180 -21.42 11.26 -21.88
C SER A 180 -22.37 11.21 -23.10
N ASN A 181 -23.11 10.12 -23.29
CA ASN A 181 -24.14 9.98 -24.34
C ASN A 181 -25.59 9.85 -23.81
N ARG A 182 -25.83 9.98 -22.49
CA ARG A 182 -27.18 9.89 -21.89
C ARG A 182 -27.75 11.25 -21.46
N SER A 183 -27.42 12.33 -22.16
CA SER A 183 -28.24 13.55 -22.10
C SER A 183 -29.43 13.41 -23.07
N ALA A 184 -30.48 12.70 -22.64
CA ALA A 184 -31.89 12.89 -23.06
C ALA A 184 -32.78 11.69 -22.70
N THR A 185 -32.91 11.33 -21.42
CA THR A 185 -34.17 10.70 -20.98
C THR A 185 -34.43 11.00 -19.51
N THR A 186 -35.45 11.81 -19.28
CA THR A 186 -36.01 12.15 -17.98
C THR A 186 -36.42 10.90 -17.19
N GLY A 187 -35.84 10.73 -16.01
CA GLY A 187 -36.27 9.74 -15.02
C GLY A 187 -35.84 10.16 -13.62
N SER A 188 -36.80 10.69 -12.84
CA SER A 188 -36.78 11.06 -11.43
C SER A 188 -35.43 11.04 -10.69
N VAL A 189 -34.86 12.23 -10.51
CA VAL A 189 -33.88 12.53 -9.47
C VAL A 189 -34.62 12.65 -8.12
N PRO A 190 -34.22 11.94 -7.05
CA PRO A 190 -34.72 12.24 -5.71
C PRO A 190 -34.19 13.61 -5.26
N ASN A 191 -35.13 14.46 -4.86
CA ASN A 191 -34.88 15.85 -4.46
C ASN A 191 -34.14 15.88 -3.12
N PHE A 192 -32.84 16.19 -3.14
CA PHE A 192 -32.07 16.47 -1.93
C PHE A 192 -31.71 17.95 -1.91
N THR A 193 -32.33 18.69 -0.99
CA THR A 193 -32.00 20.08 -0.69
C THR A 193 -30.88 20.09 0.36
N PRO A 194 -29.65 20.53 0.06
CA PRO A 194 -28.64 20.74 1.08
C PRO A 194 -28.86 22.07 1.81
N GLU A 195 -28.63 22.02 3.11
CA GLU A 195 -28.76 23.11 4.07
C GLU A 195 -27.81 24.27 3.74
N LYS A 196 -28.37 25.48 3.78
CA LYS A 196 -27.76 26.76 3.40
C LYS A 196 -26.63 27.14 4.36
N THR A 197 -25.38 26.88 3.99
CA THR A 197 -24.22 27.52 4.62
C THR A 197 -23.93 28.86 3.93
N ILE A 198 -23.95 29.92 4.72
CA ILE A 198 -23.73 31.31 4.32
C ILE A 198 -22.24 31.53 3.98
N PRO A 199 -21.89 32.11 2.82
CA PRO A 199 -20.50 32.48 2.52
C PRO A 199 -20.12 33.81 3.21
N PRO A 200 -18.89 33.96 3.71
CA PRO A 200 -18.38 35.26 4.10
C PRO A 200 -17.92 36.08 2.87
N ASP A 201 -18.24 37.37 2.97
CA ASP A 201 -18.09 38.49 2.05
C ASP A 201 -16.61 38.79 1.64
N PRO A 202 -16.31 39.06 0.35
CA PRO A 202 -14.96 39.37 -0.10
C PRO A 202 -14.74 40.88 -0.18
N THR A 203 -14.19 41.53 0.85
CA THR A 203 -13.47 42.81 0.65
C THR A 203 -12.49 43.13 1.77
N LYS A 204 -11.19 42.94 1.53
CA LYS A 204 -10.16 43.97 1.78
C LYS A 204 -8.80 43.53 1.25
N SER A 205 -8.38 44.21 0.19
CA SER A 205 -6.99 44.30 -0.26
C SER A 205 -6.10 44.89 0.82
N GLY A 206 -4.90 44.34 0.99
CA GLY A 206 -3.87 44.86 1.89
C GLY A 206 -2.53 44.17 1.65
N GLU A 207 -1.77 44.72 0.71
CA GLU A 207 -0.31 44.83 0.65
C GLU A 207 0.60 43.63 1.03
N LEU A 208 1.36 43.19 0.01
CA LEU A 208 2.68 42.53 0.12
C LEU A 208 3.66 43.41 0.93
N PRO A 209 4.69 42.79 1.52
CA PRO A 209 5.98 42.89 0.84
C PRO A 209 6.76 41.58 0.74
N ALA A 210 7.64 41.59 -0.25
CA ALA A 210 8.59 40.57 -0.65
C ALA A 210 9.78 40.43 0.32
N ASP A 211 10.29 39.20 0.47
CA ASP A 211 11.74 38.88 0.49
C ASP A 211 11.87 37.34 0.37
N ALA A 212 12.35 36.82 -0.75
CA ALA A 212 13.73 36.41 -0.99
C ALA A 212 14.10 35.00 -0.45
N THR A 213 14.32 34.11 -1.43
CA THR A 213 15.45 33.18 -1.50
C THR A 213 15.44 31.93 -0.60
N SER A 214 15.28 30.77 -1.23
CA SER A 214 16.20 29.62 -1.09
C SER A 214 15.95 28.64 -2.23
N ARG A 215 16.78 28.65 -3.28
CA ARG A 215 17.99 27.82 -3.42
C ARG A 215 17.66 26.32 -3.35
N THR A 216 17.57 25.75 -4.56
CA THR A 216 18.08 24.44 -4.96
C THR A 216 18.99 23.79 -3.93
N ASN A 217 18.54 22.65 -3.38
CA ASN A 217 19.41 21.64 -2.79
C ASN A 217 19.06 20.28 -3.41
N VAL A 218 19.58 20.06 -4.62
CA VAL A 218 19.93 18.71 -5.08
C VAL A 218 21.30 18.43 -4.49
N ALA A 219 21.34 17.66 -3.40
CA ALA A 219 22.43 16.80 -2.94
C ALA A 219 22.37 16.65 -1.41
N LEU A 220 21.83 15.53 -0.92
CA LEU A 220 22.53 14.61 0.00
C LEU A 220 21.62 13.40 0.32
N HIS A 221 21.51 12.44 -0.60
CA HIS A 221 21.02 11.10 -0.24
C HIS A 221 22.15 10.37 0.49
N SER A 222 22.35 10.68 1.77
CA SER A 222 23.12 9.85 2.70
C SER A 222 22.82 10.32 4.12
N ALA A 223 22.30 9.38 4.92
CA ALA A 223 21.95 9.44 6.34
C ALA A 223 20.48 9.78 6.68
N THR A 224 19.89 8.90 7.50
CA THR A 224 18.71 9.03 8.38
C THR A 224 17.31 8.75 7.81
N GLY A 225 16.76 7.57 8.16
CA GLY A 225 15.34 7.27 8.44
C GLY A 225 14.31 7.38 7.31
N VAL A 226 14.25 8.52 6.64
CA VAL A 226 13.17 8.93 5.73
C VAL A 226 13.11 8.04 4.48
N GLY A 227 14.26 7.60 3.96
CA GLY A 227 14.30 6.72 2.79
C GLY A 227 13.81 5.28 3.07
N ASN A 228 13.96 4.80 4.30
CA ASN A 228 13.49 3.47 4.69
C ASN A 228 11.99 3.47 4.93
N GLU A 229 11.46 4.51 5.58
CA GLU A 229 10.03 4.65 5.84
C GLU A 229 9.23 4.76 4.54
N VAL A 230 9.68 5.57 3.57
CA VAL A 230 9.04 5.69 2.25
C VAL A 230 9.04 4.34 1.50
N ARG A 231 10.16 3.61 1.55
CA ARG A 231 10.26 2.27 0.94
C ARG A 231 9.35 1.25 1.63
N GLU A 232 9.30 1.25 2.95
CA GLU A 232 8.44 0.37 3.73
C GLU A 232 6.96 0.66 3.47
N GLU A 233 6.58 1.94 3.39
CA GLU A 233 5.22 2.36 3.08
C GLU A 233 4.80 1.92 1.68
N SER A 234 5.67 2.12 0.68
CA SER A 234 5.47 1.65 -0.70
C SER A 234 5.31 0.13 -0.75
N ALA A 235 6.21 -0.62 -0.13
CA ALA A 235 6.16 -2.09 -0.09
C ALA A 235 4.92 -2.61 0.65
N LYS A 236 4.53 -1.96 1.76
CA LYS A 236 3.32 -2.26 2.50
C LYS A 236 2.09 -2.10 1.62
N GLN A 237 1.99 -1.00 0.90
CA GLN A 237 0.83 -0.79 0.05
C GLN A 237 0.80 -1.79 -1.11
N GLU A 238 1.92 -2.04 -1.78
CA GLU A 238 1.98 -3.05 -2.84
C GLU A 238 1.55 -4.42 -2.33
N MET A 239 1.97 -4.82 -1.13
CA MET A 239 1.49 -6.04 -0.49
C MET A 239 -0.02 -6.05 -0.30
N TRP A 240 -0.61 -4.94 0.17
CA TRP A 240 -2.06 -4.86 0.36
C TRP A 240 -2.82 -4.97 -0.96
N ILE A 241 -2.29 -4.36 -2.04
CA ILE A 241 -2.84 -4.53 -3.39
C ILE A 241 -2.78 -6.00 -3.79
N MET A 242 -1.63 -6.66 -3.64
CA MET A 242 -1.45 -8.06 -4.04
C MET A 242 -2.33 -9.02 -3.23
N VAL A 243 -2.61 -8.73 -1.96
CA VAL A 243 -3.58 -9.50 -1.17
C VAL A 243 -5.00 -9.32 -1.73
N ARG A 244 -5.41 -8.08 -2.02
CA ARG A 244 -6.74 -7.82 -2.61
C ARG A 244 -6.90 -8.47 -3.99
N ASP A 245 -5.85 -8.39 -4.81
CA ASP A 245 -5.79 -9.03 -6.12
C ASP A 245 -5.96 -10.54 -5.99
N GLY A 246 -5.23 -11.17 -5.06
CA GLY A 246 -5.38 -12.59 -4.74
C GLY A 246 -6.79 -12.97 -4.25
N VAL A 247 -7.44 -12.11 -3.44
CA VAL A 247 -8.84 -12.32 -3.04
C VAL A 247 -9.76 -12.28 -4.26
N LYS A 248 -9.61 -11.27 -5.13
CA LYS A 248 -10.43 -11.04 -6.32
C LYS A 248 -10.29 -12.14 -7.37
N HIS A 249 -9.07 -12.63 -7.56
CA HIS A 249 -8.73 -13.60 -8.61
C HIS A 249 -8.47 -15.03 -8.08
N HIS A 250 -8.72 -15.26 -6.80
CA HIS A 250 -8.62 -16.56 -6.13
C HIS A 250 -7.23 -17.22 -6.17
N HIS A 251 -6.15 -16.44 -6.18
CA HIS A 251 -4.77 -16.94 -6.09
C HIS A 251 -4.05 -16.38 -4.86
N ASP A 252 -3.01 -17.05 -4.38
CA ASP A 252 -2.21 -16.51 -3.28
C ASP A 252 -1.52 -15.20 -3.67
N MET A 253 -1.21 -14.36 -2.69
CA MET A 253 -0.54 -13.09 -2.90
C MET A 253 0.75 -13.30 -3.70
N ILE A 254 0.91 -12.57 -4.81
CA ILE A 254 2.18 -12.52 -5.52
C ILE A 254 3.09 -11.56 -4.75
N MET A 255 4.31 -12.02 -4.41
CA MET A 255 5.22 -11.23 -3.59
C MET A 255 5.73 -10.02 -4.40
N PRO A 256 5.49 -8.77 -3.94
CA PRO A 256 6.00 -7.61 -4.65
C PRO A 256 7.52 -7.47 -4.53
N ALA A 257 8.16 -6.99 -5.60
CA ALA A 257 9.61 -6.79 -5.64
C ALA A 257 10.07 -5.76 -4.61
N SER A 258 9.28 -4.71 -4.35
CA SER A 258 9.54 -3.69 -3.34
C SER A 258 9.76 -4.29 -1.95
N PHE A 259 8.97 -5.28 -1.54
CA PHE A 259 9.15 -6.00 -0.28
C PHE A 259 10.46 -6.80 -0.26
N MET A 260 10.80 -7.46 -1.37
CA MET A 260 12.04 -8.24 -1.48
C MET A 260 13.29 -7.34 -1.41
N LEU A 261 13.18 -6.06 -1.77
CA LEU A 261 14.26 -5.08 -1.69
C LEU A 261 14.43 -4.46 -0.29
N LEU A 262 13.49 -4.69 0.63
CA LEU A 262 13.64 -4.27 2.02
C LEU A 262 14.70 -5.10 2.74
N ASP A 263 15.32 -4.48 3.74
CA ASP A 263 16.11 -5.19 4.74
C ASP A 263 15.21 -6.04 5.65
N GLU A 264 15.84 -6.90 6.45
CA GLU A 264 15.15 -7.87 7.30
C GLU A 264 14.16 -7.21 8.28
N ASP A 265 14.53 -6.06 8.84
CA ASP A 265 13.68 -5.35 9.80
C ASP A 265 12.50 -4.65 9.11
N GLY A 266 12.72 -4.07 7.92
CA GLY A 266 11.67 -3.52 7.08
C GLY A 266 10.66 -4.58 6.65
N ARG A 267 11.13 -5.78 6.26
CA ARG A 267 10.24 -6.91 5.94
C ARG A 267 9.39 -7.33 7.13
N LYS A 268 9.97 -7.43 8.33
CA LYS A 268 9.22 -7.71 9.56
C LYS A 268 8.17 -6.65 9.87
N ARG A 269 8.53 -5.36 9.75
CA ARG A 269 7.61 -4.23 9.98
C ARG A 269 6.44 -4.28 8.99
N VAL A 270 6.73 -4.41 7.70
CA VAL A 270 5.70 -4.45 6.66
C VAL A 270 4.80 -5.70 6.80
N ALA A 271 5.36 -6.86 7.13
CA ALA A 271 4.59 -8.07 7.40
C ALA A 271 3.62 -7.86 8.58
N LYS A 272 4.11 -7.27 9.69
CA LYS A 272 3.29 -6.95 10.87
C LYS A 272 2.16 -5.97 10.53
N LEU A 273 2.46 -4.91 9.79
CA LEU A 273 1.44 -3.92 9.35
C LEU A 273 0.39 -4.56 8.44
N THR A 274 0.79 -5.47 7.57
CA THR A 274 -0.13 -6.21 6.70
C THR A 274 -1.02 -7.17 7.50
N VAL A 275 -0.47 -7.86 8.49
CA VAL A 275 -1.27 -8.67 9.43
C VAL A 275 -2.30 -7.78 10.15
N GLN A 276 -1.89 -6.64 10.68
CA GLN A 276 -2.81 -5.73 11.36
C GLN A 276 -3.96 -5.30 10.44
N TRP A 277 -3.66 -4.97 9.19
CA TRP A 277 -4.65 -4.60 8.18
C TRP A 277 -5.61 -5.76 7.85
N VAL A 278 -5.11 -6.99 7.69
CA VAL A 278 -5.92 -8.20 7.44
C VAL A 278 -6.97 -8.44 8.54
N PHE A 279 -6.65 -8.07 9.78
CA PHE A 279 -7.52 -8.23 10.94
C PHE A 279 -8.28 -6.95 11.34
N THR A 280 -8.31 -5.91 10.50
CA THR A 280 -9.00 -4.64 10.82
C THR A 280 -10.06 -4.29 9.77
N PRO A 281 -11.37 -4.47 10.06
CA PRO A 281 -11.94 -5.16 11.23
C PRO A 281 -11.79 -6.68 11.15
N VAL A 282 -11.99 -7.37 12.28
CA VAL A 282 -12.11 -8.84 12.33
C VAL A 282 -13.53 -9.23 11.90
N ASP A 283 -13.70 -9.74 10.68
CA ASP A 283 -14.99 -10.00 10.04
C ASP A 283 -14.98 -11.22 9.08
N ALA A 284 -16.04 -11.36 8.28
CA ALA A 284 -16.21 -12.42 7.28
C ALA A 284 -15.15 -12.40 6.16
N ASN A 285 -14.50 -11.27 5.94
CA ASN A 285 -13.46 -11.11 4.93
C ASN A 285 -12.07 -11.45 5.47
N THR A 286 -11.86 -11.39 6.79
CA THR A 286 -10.59 -11.74 7.43
C THR A 286 -10.05 -13.08 6.95
N GLU A 287 -10.88 -14.12 6.86
CA GLU A 287 -10.45 -15.44 6.36
C GLU A 287 -9.90 -15.37 4.93
N LYS A 288 -10.63 -14.70 4.04
CA LYS A 288 -10.23 -14.58 2.63
C LYS A 288 -8.89 -13.86 2.54
N TRP A 289 -8.72 -12.77 3.27
CA TRP A 289 -7.52 -11.94 3.21
C TRP A 289 -6.33 -12.68 3.83
N PHE A 290 -6.54 -13.30 4.98
CA PHE A 290 -5.55 -14.11 5.68
C PHE A 290 -5.06 -15.29 4.83
N ASN A 291 -5.97 -16.02 4.17
CA ASN A 291 -5.62 -17.16 3.33
C ASN A 291 -4.75 -16.74 2.15
N ARG A 292 -5.11 -15.64 1.48
CA ARG A 292 -4.37 -15.13 0.32
C ARG A 292 -3.00 -14.59 0.72
N PHE A 293 -2.93 -13.93 1.86
CA PHE A 293 -1.69 -13.41 2.41
C PHE A 293 -0.74 -14.53 2.84
N THR A 294 -1.20 -15.48 3.66
CA THR A 294 -0.37 -16.54 4.26
C THR A 294 -0.10 -17.74 3.35
N GLY A 295 -0.86 -17.88 2.25
CA GLY A 295 -0.61 -18.88 1.21
C GLY A 295 0.74 -18.69 0.52
N ASN A 296 1.27 -17.46 0.49
CA ASN A 296 2.60 -17.19 -0.02
C ASN A 296 3.68 -17.67 0.97
N LYS A 297 4.47 -18.69 0.59
CA LYS A 297 5.50 -19.26 1.46
C LYS A 297 6.63 -18.28 1.83
N THR A 298 6.88 -17.27 1.00
CA THR A 298 7.93 -16.28 1.24
C THR A 298 7.62 -15.36 2.43
N ILE A 299 6.34 -15.12 2.75
CA ILE A 299 5.98 -14.27 3.90
C ILE A 299 6.01 -15.00 5.23
N GLN A 300 5.85 -16.32 5.24
CA GLN A 300 5.68 -17.12 6.46
C GLN A 300 6.77 -16.90 7.53
N PRO A 301 8.06 -16.76 7.19
CA PRO A 301 9.11 -16.47 8.19
C PRO A 301 8.87 -15.18 8.99
N TYR A 302 8.19 -14.20 8.40
CA TYR A 302 7.95 -12.86 8.98
C TYR A 302 6.64 -12.76 9.75
N LEU A 303 5.85 -13.84 9.83
CA LEU A 303 4.54 -13.84 10.51
C LEU A 303 4.64 -14.00 12.03
N LYS A 304 5.80 -14.40 12.57
CA LYS A 304 5.98 -14.66 14.00
C LYS A 304 5.70 -13.40 14.83
N SER A 305 4.94 -13.56 15.92
CA SER A 305 4.63 -12.48 16.86
C SER A 305 4.04 -11.21 16.22
N THR A 306 3.10 -11.38 15.28
CA THR A 306 2.41 -10.29 14.59
C THR A 306 0.96 -10.06 15.06
N VAL A 307 0.35 -11.03 15.74
CA VAL A 307 -1.06 -11.01 16.18
C VAL A 307 -1.14 -10.86 17.70
N THR A 308 -1.98 -9.94 18.16
CA THR A 308 -2.22 -9.71 19.60
C THR A 308 -3.20 -10.74 20.19
N LYS A 309 -3.18 -10.91 21.52
CA LYS A 309 -4.16 -11.74 22.24
C LYS A 309 -5.60 -11.27 22.00
N SER A 310 -5.82 -9.94 21.92
CA SER A 310 -7.16 -9.36 21.67
C SER A 310 -7.68 -9.74 20.29
N THR A 311 -6.86 -9.53 19.24
CA THR A 311 -7.23 -9.87 17.87
C THR A 311 -7.53 -11.36 17.72
N ARG A 312 -6.73 -12.23 18.35
CA ARG A 312 -7.01 -13.67 18.37
C ARG A 312 -8.34 -13.99 19.05
N ALA A 313 -8.61 -13.38 20.21
CA ALA A 313 -9.85 -13.60 20.94
C ALA A 313 -11.08 -13.08 20.16
N GLU A 314 -10.95 -11.98 19.43
CA GLU A 314 -11.98 -11.51 18.51
C GLU A 314 -12.24 -12.49 17.37
N ALA A 315 -11.17 -13.04 16.76
CA ALA A 315 -11.31 -14.05 15.72
C ALA A 315 -11.96 -15.34 16.26
N ASP A 316 -11.61 -15.77 17.47
CA ASP A 316 -12.15 -16.99 18.12
C ASP A 316 -13.65 -16.90 18.41
N LYS A 317 -14.19 -15.68 18.63
CA LYS A 317 -15.64 -15.46 18.78
C LYS A 317 -16.42 -15.72 17.49
N ILE A 318 -15.75 -15.69 16.34
CA ILE A 318 -16.40 -15.81 15.03
C ILE A 318 -16.27 -17.25 14.53
N ARG A 319 -17.39 -17.99 14.50
CA ARG A 319 -17.44 -19.43 14.23
C ARG A 319 -16.66 -19.88 12.99
N TYR A 320 -16.69 -19.10 11.91
CA TYR A 320 -16.04 -19.44 10.64
C TYR A 320 -14.55 -19.06 10.58
N LEU A 321 -13.99 -18.35 11.56
CA LEU A 321 -12.56 -18.03 11.63
C LEU A 321 -11.73 -19.08 12.40
N LYS A 322 -12.32 -20.25 12.72
CA LYS A 322 -11.64 -21.30 13.48
C LYS A 322 -10.33 -21.74 12.82
N ASP A 323 -10.33 -21.92 11.51
CA ASP A 323 -9.14 -22.31 10.73
C ASP A 323 -8.06 -21.21 10.75
N VAL A 324 -8.49 -19.94 10.78
CA VAL A 324 -7.57 -18.80 10.93
C VAL A 324 -6.91 -18.82 12.31
N VAL A 325 -7.68 -19.08 13.37
CA VAL A 325 -7.16 -19.18 14.74
C VAL A 325 -6.16 -20.33 14.89
N GLU A 326 -6.42 -21.48 14.25
CA GLU A 326 -5.47 -22.60 14.22
C GLU A 326 -4.17 -22.23 13.50
N ARG A 327 -4.27 -21.55 12.36
CA ARG A 327 -3.09 -21.10 11.61
C ARG A 327 -2.29 -20.00 12.32
N ILE A 328 -2.95 -19.11 13.06
CA ILE A 328 -2.28 -18.15 13.95
C ILE A 328 -1.36 -18.89 14.93
N HIS A 329 -1.82 -20.04 15.46
CA HIS A 329 -1.01 -20.88 16.33
C HIS A 329 0.09 -21.60 15.55
N GLN A 330 -0.24 -22.23 14.42
CA GLN A 330 0.71 -22.97 13.57
C GLN A 330 1.89 -22.10 13.10
N TYR A 331 1.62 -20.87 12.70
CA TYR A 331 2.65 -19.93 12.25
C TYR A 331 3.34 -19.18 13.40
N GLY A 332 2.98 -19.44 14.66
CA GLY A 332 3.56 -18.77 15.82
C GLY A 332 3.30 -17.25 15.82
N MET A 333 2.15 -16.81 15.29
CA MET A 333 1.86 -15.39 15.10
C MET A 333 1.49 -14.69 16.40
N LEU A 334 1.12 -15.43 17.45
CA LEU A 334 0.72 -14.83 18.72
C LEU A 334 1.92 -14.13 19.40
N ILE A 335 1.69 -12.91 19.86
CA ILE A 335 2.63 -12.18 20.70
C ILE A 335 2.51 -12.73 22.14
N TRP A 336 3.56 -13.41 22.60
CA TRP A 336 3.61 -14.05 23.93
C TRP A 336 4.10 -13.13 25.06
N ASN A 337 4.68 -11.97 24.73
CA ASN A 337 5.31 -11.10 25.71
C ASN A 337 4.29 -10.24 26.47
N SER A 338 4.32 -10.45 27.80
CA SER A 338 3.77 -9.69 28.94
C SER A 338 2.28 -9.38 28.88
#